data_AF-A0A958DCL0-F1
#
_entry.id   AF-A0A958DCL0-F1
#
_cell.length_a   1.000
_cell.length_b   1.000
_cell.length_c   1.000
_cell.angle_alpha   90.00
_cell.angle_beta   90.00
_cell.angle_gamma   90.00
#
_symmetry.space_group_name_H-M   'P 1'
#
loop_
_entity.id
_entity.type
_entity.pdbx_description
1 polymer ?
#
loop_
_entity_poly.entity_id
_entity_poly.type
_entity_poly.pdbx_seq_one_letter_code
_entity_poly.pdbx_strand_id
1 'polypeptide(L)'
;MEQEPTLAQPPGFSMHKQIEWKRQAQERREWDAWLRVAALAYGTHRRNGHSPFATGEISRLLKISRAATVSDAIRKAIEFGMLDRKSTARCLVVRPHMVTGGQYGAPNEPCPVHGHGLVFTLPA
;
A
#
# COMPACT_ATOMS: atom_id res chain seq x y z
N MET A 1 35.07 -0.49 21.92
CA MET A 1 33.98 -0.79 20.98
C MET A 1 33.77 0.46 20.14
N GLU A 2 34.47 0.53 19.03
CA GLU A 2 34.28 1.60 18.06
C GLU A 2 32.98 1.29 17.30
N GLN A 3 32.04 2.24 17.29
CA GLN A 3 30.84 2.13 16.49
C GLN A 3 31.25 2.27 15.02
N GLU A 4 30.97 1.26 14.20
CA GLU A 4 31.10 1.39 12.75
C GLU A 4 30.21 2.55 12.27
N PRO A 5 30.73 3.47 11.45
CA PRO A 5 29.91 4.51 10.86
C PRO A 5 28.90 3.85 9.93
N THR A 6 27.62 3.93 10.27
CA THR A 6 26.51 3.60 9.39
C THR A 6 26.72 4.30 8.05
N LEU A 7 27.19 3.57 7.05
CA LEU A 7 27.29 4.08 5.68
C LEU A 7 25.88 4.47 5.28
N ALA A 8 25.61 5.78 5.25
CA ALA A 8 24.43 6.37 4.64
C ALA A 8 24.50 6.03 3.15
N GLN A 9 24.03 4.83 2.79
CA GLN A 9 23.85 4.47 1.39
C GLN A 9 22.93 5.54 0.80
N PRO A 10 23.32 6.19 -0.31
CA PRO A 10 22.40 7.06 -1.01
C PRO A 10 21.14 6.21 -1.31
N PRO A 11 19.93 6.76 -1.15
CA PRO A 11 18.72 5.98 -1.39
C PRO A 11 18.82 5.36 -2.78
N GLY A 12 18.90 4.03 -2.85
CA GLY A 12 18.99 3.32 -4.11
C GLY A 12 17.76 3.65 -4.93
N PHE A 13 17.95 4.21 -6.13
CA PHE A 13 16.84 4.49 -7.03
C PHE A 13 16.50 3.24 -7.84
N SER A 14 15.24 2.83 -7.80
CA SER A 14 14.71 1.75 -8.64
C SER A 14 13.32 2.15 -9.14
N MET A 15 12.98 1.74 -10.35
CA MET A 15 11.65 1.91 -10.92
C MET A 15 10.94 0.57 -11.02
N HIS A 16 9.75 0.51 -10.44
CA HIS A 16 8.88 -0.65 -10.52
C HIS A 16 7.59 -0.30 -11.26
N LYS A 17 7.07 -1.24 -12.05
CA LYS A 17 5.81 -1.04 -12.79
C LYS A 17 4.63 -1.42 -11.89
N GLN A 18 3.71 -0.49 -11.63
CA GLN A 18 2.50 -0.74 -10.85
C GLN A 18 1.67 -1.91 -11.42
N ILE A 19 1.58 -2.02 -12.75
CA ILE A 19 0.86 -3.12 -13.40
C ILE A 19 1.43 -4.49 -13.03
N GLU A 20 2.75 -4.59 -12.80
CA GLU A 20 3.40 -5.84 -12.43
C GLU A 20 3.11 -6.21 -10.97
N TRP A 21 3.12 -5.24 -10.06
CA TRP A 21 2.67 -5.43 -8.68
C TRP A 21 1.21 -5.91 -8.61
N LYS A 22 0.33 -5.29 -9.40
CA LYS A 22 -1.08 -5.68 -9.49
C LYS A 22 -1.23 -7.09 -10.05
N ARG A 23 -0.51 -7.42 -11.13
CA ARG A 23 -0.51 -8.76 -11.74
C ARG A 23 -0.07 -9.81 -10.73
N GLN A 24 1.05 -9.60 -10.06
CA GLN A 24 1.56 -10.52 -9.05
C GLN A 24 0.59 -10.71 -7.88
N ALA A 25 -0.03 -9.63 -7.38
CA ALA A 25 -1.07 -9.75 -6.35
C ALA A 25 -2.22 -10.68 -6.75
N GLN A 26 -2.63 -10.66 -8.02
CA GLN A 26 -3.74 -11.46 -8.54
C GLN A 26 -3.34 -12.91 -8.88
N GLU A 27 -2.13 -13.12 -9.38
CA GLU A 27 -1.68 -14.41 -9.91
C GLU A 27 -0.92 -15.27 -8.88
N ARG A 28 -0.16 -14.66 -7.98
CA ARG A 28 0.69 -15.35 -6.98
C ARG A 28 -0.15 -15.87 -5.82
N ARG A 29 -0.88 -16.97 -6.02
CA ARG A 29 -1.72 -17.58 -4.99
C ARG A 29 -0.94 -18.27 -3.88
N GLU A 30 0.31 -18.61 -4.15
CA GLU A 30 1.28 -19.17 -3.20
C GLU A 30 1.76 -18.14 -2.18
N TRP A 31 1.60 -16.84 -2.46
CA TRP A 31 1.91 -15.79 -1.51
C TRP A 31 0.84 -15.69 -0.43
N ASP A 32 1.30 -15.35 0.77
CA ASP A 32 0.40 -14.99 1.85
C ASP A 32 -0.56 -13.87 1.44
N ALA A 33 -1.81 -13.97 1.91
CA ALA A 33 -2.85 -13.00 1.59
C ALA A 33 -2.45 -11.55 1.94
N TRP A 34 -1.71 -11.35 3.04
CA TRP A 34 -1.23 -10.02 3.44
C TRP A 34 -0.26 -9.42 2.42
N LEU A 35 0.65 -10.24 1.87
CA LEU A 35 1.62 -9.79 0.88
C LEU A 35 0.94 -9.47 -0.44
N ARG A 36 -0.07 -10.26 -0.83
CA ARG A 36 -0.90 -10.00 -2.00
C ARG A 36 -1.72 -8.72 -1.85
N VAL A 37 -2.25 -8.43 -0.66
CA VAL A 37 -2.94 -7.17 -0.34
C VAL A 37 -1.96 -5.99 -0.44
N ALA A 38 -0.77 -6.11 0.13
CA ALA A 38 0.26 -5.07 0.01
C ALA A 38 0.60 -4.83 -1.46
N ALA A 39 0.98 -5.88 -2.20
CA ALA A 39 1.27 -5.80 -3.63
C ALA A 39 0.13 -5.16 -4.45
N LEU A 40 -1.14 -5.46 -4.10
CA LEU A 40 -2.29 -4.81 -4.73
C LEU A 40 -2.30 -3.29 -4.49
N ALA A 41 -1.96 -2.83 -3.28
CA ALA A 41 -1.85 -1.41 -2.97
C ALA A 41 -0.72 -0.75 -3.78
N TYR A 42 0.48 -1.35 -3.80
CA TYR A 42 1.60 -0.87 -4.62
C TYR A 42 1.24 -0.82 -6.12
N GLY A 43 0.42 -1.76 -6.58
CA GLY A 43 -0.03 -1.82 -7.98
C GLY A 43 -1.20 -0.92 -8.35
N THR A 44 -1.85 -0.25 -7.40
CA THR A 44 -3.07 0.55 -7.66
C THR A 44 -3.09 1.92 -7.00
N HIS A 45 -2.03 2.30 -6.26
CA HIS A 45 -2.01 3.58 -5.57
C HIS A 45 -2.03 4.76 -6.54
N ARG A 46 -2.82 5.77 -6.17
CA ARG A 46 -2.81 7.10 -6.77
C ARG A 46 -1.64 7.92 -6.23
N ARG A 47 -1.44 9.13 -6.78
CA ARG A 47 -0.34 10.01 -6.37
C ARG A 47 -0.36 10.45 -4.91
N ASN A 48 -1.53 10.37 -4.25
CA ASN A 48 -1.69 10.61 -2.83
C ASN A 48 -1.45 9.36 -1.95
N GLY A 49 -1.00 8.24 -2.53
CA GLY A 49 -0.78 6.98 -1.81
C GLY A 49 -2.04 6.17 -1.51
N HIS A 50 -3.23 6.61 -1.93
CA HIS A 50 -4.48 5.89 -1.71
C HIS A 50 -4.86 5.00 -2.90
N SER A 51 -5.34 3.81 -2.59
CA SER A 51 -5.97 2.87 -3.52
C SER A 51 -7.43 2.64 -3.10
N PRO A 52 -8.40 3.41 -3.62
CA PRO A 52 -9.81 3.22 -3.30
C PRO A 52 -10.39 2.00 -4.03
N PHE A 53 -11.28 1.27 -3.36
CA PHE A 53 -11.94 0.07 -3.84
C PHE A 53 -13.46 0.10 -3.53
N ALA A 54 -14.25 -0.53 -4.38
CA ALA A 54 -15.64 -0.84 -4.10
C ALA A 54 -15.76 -1.96 -3.04
N THR A 55 -16.91 -2.05 -2.39
CA THR A 55 -17.20 -3.11 -1.41
C THR A 55 -17.01 -4.50 -2.04
N GLY A 56 -16.19 -5.34 -1.39
CA GLY A 56 -15.89 -6.70 -1.86
C GLY A 56 -14.93 -6.79 -3.06
N GLU A 57 -14.47 -5.66 -3.60
CA GLU A 57 -13.59 -5.64 -4.78
C GLU A 57 -12.24 -6.31 -4.50
N ILE A 58 -11.61 -6.03 -3.34
CA ILE A 58 -10.34 -6.67 -2.96
C ILE A 58 -10.49 -8.19 -2.92
N SER A 59 -11.57 -8.68 -2.31
CA SER A 59 -11.89 -10.12 -2.24
C SER A 59 -11.96 -10.75 -3.63
N ARG A 60 -12.63 -10.05 -4.57
CA ARG A 60 -12.80 -10.48 -5.95
C ARG A 60 -11.48 -10.49 -6.72
N LEU A 61 -10.72 -9.40 -6.65
CA LEU A 61 -9.44 -9.24 -7.35
C LEU A 61 -8.42 -10.28 -6.87
N LEU A 62 -8.36 -10.53 -5.56
CA LEU A 62 -7.41 -11.48 -4.97
C LEU A 62 -7.97 -12.90 -4.87
N LYS A 63 -9.23 -13.12 -5.27
CA LYS A 63 -9.92 -14.42 -5.19
C LYS A 63 -9.84 -15.01 -3.78
N ILE A 64 -10.01 -14.16 -2.77
CA ILE A 64 -10.12 -14.50 -1.35
C ILE A 64 -11.60 -14.68 -1.05
N SER A 65 -12.01 -15.81 -0.49
CA SER A 65 -13.42 -16.20 -0.36
C SER A 65 -14.15 -15.56 0.83
N ARG A 66 -13.43 -15.09 1.85
CA ARG A 66 -14.01 -14.55 3.08
C ARG A 66 -13.54 -13.12 3.35
N ALA A 67 -14.49 -12.23 3.64
CA ALA A 67 -14.20 -10.83 3.98
C ALA A 67 -13.32 -10.70 5.23
N ALA A 68 -13.54 -11.54 6.25
CA ALA A 68 -12.71 -11.57 7.46
C ALA A 68 -11.23 -11.80 7.12
N THR A 69 -10.95 -12.68 6.16
CA THR A 69 -9.58 -12.95 5.69
C THR A 69 -8.94 -11.74 5.00
N VAL A 70 -9.72 -10.90 4.32
CA VAL A 70 -9.21 -9.64 3.75
C VAL A 70 -8.86 -8.65 4.86
N SER A 71 -9.74 -8.47 5.85
CA SER A 71 -9.46 -7.60 7.01
C SER A 71 -8.24 -8.05 7.79
N ASP A 72 -8.08 -9.36 8.03
CA ASP A 72 -6.89 -9.92 8.68
C ASP A 72 -5.62 -9.74 7.86
N ALA A 73 -5.70 -9.91 6.53
CA ALA A 73 -4.58 -9.66 5.63
C ALA A 73 -4.15 -8.19 5.64
N ILE A 74 -5.10 -7.25 5.66
CA ILE A 74 -4.82 -5.82 5.79
C ILE A 74 -4.13 -5.54 7.13
N ARG A 75 -4.68 -6.06 8.23
CA ARG A 75 -4.09 -5.90 9.57
C ARG A 75 -2.65 -6.41 9.63
N LYS A 76 -2.38 -7.59 9.08
CA LYS A 76 -1.01 -8.14 8.99
C LYS A 76 -0.09 -7.27 8.12
N ALA A 77 -0.57 -6.76 6.99
CA ALA A 77 0.23 -5.88 6.14
C ALA A 77 0.58 -4.54 6.84
N ILE A 78 -0.31 -4.02 7.70
CA ILE A 78 -0.04 -2.88 8.58
C ILE A 78 0.99 -3.25 9.65
N GLU A 79 0.86 -4.42 10.28
CA GLU A 79 1.80 -4.93 11.29
C GLU A 79 3.22 -5.09 10.75
N PHE A 80 3.36 -5.60 9.52
CA PHE A 80 4.64 -5.68 8.80
C PHE A 80 5.11 -4.34 8.22
N GLY A 81 4.37 -3.25 8.45
CA GLY A 81 4.78 -1.90 8.04
C GLY A 81 4.64 -1.60 6.55
N MET A 82 4.02 -2.49 5.76
CA MET A 82 3.83 -2.36 4.31
C MET A 82 2.67 -1.43 3.94
N LEU A 83 1.69 -1.28 4.84
CA LEU A 83 0.55 -0.39 4.67
C LEU A 83 0.45 0.58 5.86
N ASP A 84 -0.15 1.74 5.60
CA ASP A 84 -0.49 2.71 6.64
C ASP A 84 -1.69 2.23 7.48
N ARG A 85 -1.72 2.61 8.76
CA ARG A 85 -2.79 2.26 9.72
C ARG A 85 -4.18 2.71 9.28
N LYS A 86 -4.28 3.71 8.40
CA LYS A 86 -5.53 4.16 7.79
C LYS A 86 -6.10 3.18 6.75
N SER A 87 -5.40 2.11 6.43
CA SER A 87 -5.87 1.15 5.42
C SER A 87 -7.12 0.39 5.90
N THR A 88 -8.11 0.29 5.02
CA THR A 88 -9.39 -0.40 5.24
C THR A 88 -9.72 -1.29 4.04
N ALA A 89 -10.76 -2.11 4.16
CA ALA A 89 -11.25 -2.94 3.05
C ALA A 89 -11.77 -2.12 1.84
N ARG A 90 -11.96 -0.81 2.00
CA ARG A 90 -12.38 0.11 0.95
C ARG A 90 -11.26 1.04 0.46
N CYS A 91 -10.15 1.15 1.19
CA CYS A 91 -9.01 1.94 0.75
C CYS A 91 -7.72 1.41 1.34
N LEU A 92 -6.79 0.95 0.50
CA LEU A 92 -5.44 0.61 0.94
C LEU A 92 -4.55 1.84 0.81
N VAL A 93 -3.69 2.08 1.80
CA VAL A 93 -2.84 3.28 1.85
C VAL A 93 -1.39 2.84 1.96
N VAL A 94 -0.60 3.17 0.94
CA VAL A 94 0.86 2.98 0.97
C VAL A 94 1.52 4.15 1.69
N ARG A 95 2.59 3.89 2.44
CA ARG A 95 3.27 4.94 3.20
C ARG A 95 4.03 5.90 2.25
N PRO A 96 3.97 7.23 2.44
CA PRO A 96 4.53 8.21 1.49
C PRO A 96 6.03 8.06 1.18
N HIS A 97 6.83 7.56 2.13
CA HIS A 97 8.27 7.34 1.95
C HIS A 97 8.62 6.03 1.23
N MET A 98 7.67 5.12 1.00
CA MET A 98 7.92 3.82 0.33
C MET A 98 7.72 3.87 -1.19
N VAL A 99 6.96 4.85 -1.67
CA VAL A 99 6.66 5.01 -3.08
C VAL A 99 6.65 6.49 -3.43
N THR A 100 7.00 6.80 -4.67
CA THR A 100 6.86 8.15 -5.21
C THR A 100 6.05 8.07 -6.50
N GLY A 101 5.17 9.04 -6.72
CA GLY A 101 4.26 9.05 -7.86
C GLY A 101 2.99 8.22 -7.64
N GLY A 102 2.40 7.74 -8.73
CA GLY A 102 1.12 7.03 -8.73
C GLY A 102 0.37 7.21 -10.05
N GLN A 103 -0.59 6.33 -10.33
CA GLN A 103 -1.21 6.22 -11.66
C GLN A 103 -2.02 7.46 -12.06
N TYR A 104 -2.69 8.10 -11.08
CA TYR A 104 -3.65 9.19 -11.30
C TYR A 104 -3.70 10.15 -10.10
N GLY A 105 -4.33 11.30 -10.32
CA GLY A 105 -4.67 12.26 -9.27
C GLY A 105 -3.58 13.25 -8.90
N ALA A 106 -3.88 14.14 -7.96
CA ALA A 106 -2.91 15.04 -7.36
C ALA A 106 -2.38 14.47 -6.02
N PRO A 107 -1.14 14.80 -5.59
CA PRO A 107 -0.60 14.33 -4.31
C PRO A 107 -1.47 14.66 -3.09
N ASN A 108 -2.20 15.78 -3.14
CA ASN A 108 -3.08 16.24 -2.06
C ASN A 108 -4.57 16.04 -2.38
N GLU A 109 -4.90 15.26 -3.41
CA GLU A 109 -6.30 14.99 -3.76
C GLU A 109 -6.99 14.25 -2.59
N PRO A 110 -8.18 14.69 -2.15
CA PRO A 110 -8.89 14.01 -1.08
C PRO A 110 -9.26 12.58 -1.47
N CYS A 111 -9.05 11.63 -0.57
CA CYS A 111 -9.48 10.26 -0.77
C CYS A 111 -11.01 10.18 -0.70
N PRO A 112 -11.70 9.58 -1.70
CA PRO A 112 -13.16 9.47 -1.71
C PRO A 112 -13.71 8.55 -0.61
N VAL A 113 -12.86 7.76 0.04
CA VAL A 113 -13.25 6.84 1.12
C VAL A 113 -13.01 7.45 2.50
N HIS A 114 -11.92 8.18 2.68
CA HIS A 114 -11.53 8.71 3.99
C HIS A 114 -12.03 10.12 4.28
N GLY A 115 -12.55 10.86 3.29
CA GLY A 115 -13.17 12.18 3.50
C GLY A 115 -12.19 13.20 4.09
N HIS A 116 -11.63 14.05 3.22
CA HIS A 116 -10.65 15.11 3.52
C HIS A 116 -9.26 14.64 3.99
N GLY A 117 -8.27 14.94 3.15
CA GLY A 117 -6.86 14.84 3.49
C GLY A 117 -6.51 15.86 4.57
N LEU A 118 -6.33 15.39 5.79
CA LEU A 118 -5.52 16.13 6.75
C LEU A 118 -4.07 15.79 6.49
N VAL A 119 -3.40 16.80 5.94
CA VAL A 119 -1.96 16.96 5.79
C VAL A 119 -1.29 16.53 7.11
N PHE A 120 -0.53 15.43 7.08
CA PHE A 120 0.41 15.13 8.15
C PHE A 120 1.64 16.02 7.95
N THR A 121 1.62 17.21 8.54
CA THR A 121 2.86 17.83 9.00
C THR A 121 3.37 16.98 10.16
N LEU A 122 4.47 16.24 9.94
CA LEU A 122 5.27 15.69 11.04
C LEU A 122 5.80 16.88 11.86
N PRO A 123 5.67 16.91 13.19
CA PRO A 123 6.43 17.87 13.99
C PRO A 123 7.93 17.55 13.87
N ALA A 124 8.72 18.61 13.75
CA ALA A 124 10.18 18.59 13.73
C ALA A 124 10.78 18.10 15.05
#